data_AF-A0A1A8ZB56-F1
#
_entry.id   AF-A0A1A8ZB56-F1
#
_cell.length_a   1.000
_cell.length_b   1.000
_cell.length_c   1.000
_cell.angle_alpha   90.00
_cell.angle_beta   90.00
_cell.angle_gamma   90.00
#
_symmetry.space_group_name_H-M   'P 1'
#
loop_
_entity.id
_entity.type
_entity.pdbx_description
1 polymer ?
#
loop_
_entity_poly.entity_id
_entity_poly.type
_entity_poly.pdbx_seq_one_letter_code
_entity_poly.pdbx_strand_id
1 'polypeptide(L)'
;MSGRTKLILSASKLQAWGNALDSLDAGQDIAWMAMDRGPSVFIRLTGDRDCPEVVVEDESYSMVTVRVPIVLPGDWIASHRRRLRALTDSWKPPQWG
;
A
#
# COMPACT_ATOMS: atom_id res chain seq x y z
N MET A 1 -4.58 13.72 12.30
CA MET A 1 -5.72 12.79 12.19
C MET A 1 -5.16 11.39 12.02
N SER A 2 -5.73 10.36 12.66
CA SER A 2 -5.27 8.97 12.51
C SER A 2 -6.48 8.06 12.30
N GLY A 3 -6.41 7.18 11.31
CA GLY A 3 -7.38 6.12 11.06
C GLY A 3 -6.72 4.75 11.16
N ARG A 4 -7.53 3.70 11.34
CA ARG A 4 -7.07 2.31 11.28
C ARG A 4 -8.07 1.52 10.46
N THR A 5 -7.57 0.64 9.60
CA THR A 5 -8.38 -0.35 8.89
C THR A 5 -7.73 -1.72 9.01
N LYS A 6 -8.53 -2.79 8.96
CA LYS A 6 -8.05 -4.16 9.02
C LYS A 6 -7.69 -4.62 7.61
N LEU A 7 -6.47 -5.08 7.42
CA LEU A 7 -6.00 -5.67 6.17
C LEU A 7 -5.72 -7.16 6.37
N ILE A 8 -6.17 -7.98 5.42
CA ILE A 8 -5.78 -9.39 5.33
C ILE A 8 -4.62 -9.47 4.34
N LEU A 9 -3.43 -9.82 4.84
CA LEU A 9 -2.21 -9.93 4.05
C LEU A 9 -1.91 -11.38 3.70
N SER A 10 -1.54 -11.61 2.44
CA SER A 10 -1.00 -12.86 1.92
C SER A 10 0.38 -12.61 1.33
N ALA A 11 1.14 -13.68 1.07
CA ALA A 11 2.42 -13.56 0.37
C ALA A 11 2.27 -12.89 -1.00
N SER A 12 1.20 -13.20 -1.75
CA SER A 12 0.90 -12.55 -3.03
C SER A 12 0.61 -11.06 -2.89
N LYS A 13 -0.11 -10.63 -1.85
CA LYS A 13 -0.37 -9.22 -1.56
C LYS A 13 0.92 -8.48 -1.20
N LEU A 14 1.81 -9.11 -0.44
CA LEU A 14 3.13 -8.54 -0.11
C LEU A 14 4.03 -8.43 -1.36
N GLN A 15 4.00 -9.42 -2.25
CA GLN A 15 4.72 -9.35 -3.52
C GLN A 15 4.16 -8.24 -4.42
N ALA A 16 2.83 -8.13 -4.53
CA ALA A 16 2.18 -7.06 -5.27
C ALA A 16 2.52 -5.67 -4.72
N TRP A 17 2.67 -5.55 -3.40
CA TRP A 17 3.16 -4.32 -2.78
C TRP A 17 4.61 -4.01 -3.19
N GLY A 18 5.48 -5.01 -3.27
CA GLY A 18 6.84 -4.85 -3.80
C GLY A 18 6.84 -4.30 -5.23
N ASN A 19 6.04 -4.89 -6.12
CA ASN A 19 5.91 -4.41 -7.50
C ASN A 19 5.37 -2.97 -7.56
N ALA A 20 4.40 -2.63 -6.70
CA ALA A 20 3.89 -1.28 -6.59
C ALA A 20 5.00 -0.29 -6.17
N LEU A 21 5.85 -0.65 -5.20
CA LEU A 21 7.00 0.19 -4.83
C LEU A 21 7.96 0.41 -6.01
N ASP A 22 8.15 -0.58 -6.87
CA ASP A 22 8.99 -0.45 -8.07
C ASP A 22 8.37 0.51 -9.11
N SER A 23 7.05 0.45 -9.31
CA SER A 23 6.33 1.44 -10.13
C SER A 23 6.44 2.85 -9.56
N LEU A 24 6.33 3.03 -8.24
CA LEU A 24 6.47 4.34 -7.61
C LEU A 24 7.88 4.91 -7.78
N ASP A 25 8.91 4.05 -7.71
CA ASP A 25 10.32 4.39 -7.94
C ASP A 25 10.56 4.82 -9.40
N ALA A 26 9.78 4.26 -10.34
CA ALA A 26 9.76 4.67 -11.74
C ALA A 26 8.93 5.95 -11.99
N GLY A 27 8.41 6.60 -10.95
CA GLY A 27 7.62 7.82 -11.08
C GLY A 27 6.18 7.56 -11.56
N GLN A 28 5.64 6.37 -11.30
CA GLN A 28 4.27 6.01 -11.66
C GLN A 28 3.37 5.99 -10.42
N ASP A 29 2.11 6.37 -10.62
CA ASP A 29 1.06 6.13 -9.64
C ASP A 29 0.89 4.64 -9.39
N ILE A 30 0.44 4.29 -8.18
CA ILE A 30 0.26 2.90 -7.79
C ILE A 30 -1.14 2.61 -7.27
N ALA A 31 -1.54 1.37 -7.47
CA ALA A 31 -2.72 0.77 -6.88
C ALA A 31 -2.32 -0.54 -6.21
N TRP A 32 -2.73 -0.73 -4.96
CA TRP A 32 -2.51 -1.95 -4.19
C TRP A 32 -3.82 -2.45 -3.62
N MET A 33 -4.05 -3.76 -3.75
CA MET A 33 -5.31 -4.43 -3.38
C MET A 33 -6.56 -3.88 -4.11
N ALA A 34 -6.38 -3.17 -5.23
CA ALA A 34 -7.48 -2.78 -6.09
C ALA A 34 -8.22 -4.01 -6.61
N MET A 35 -9.56 -4.00 -6.50
CA MET A 35 -10.45 -5.11 -6.85
C MET A 35 -10.32 -6.36 -5.95
N ASP A 36 -9.60 -6.29 -4.84
CA ASP A 36 -9.59 -7.34 -3.80
C ASP A 36 -10.76 -7.16 -2.83
N ARG A 37 -11.03 -8.16 -1.99
CA ARG A 37 -11.97 -7.98 -0.86
C ARG A 37 -11.28 -7.17 0.24
N GLY A 38 -11.82 -5.99 0.52
CA GLY A 38 -11.36 -5.09 1.58
C GLY A 38 -10.80 -3.76 1.04
N PRO A 39 -10.04 -3.03 1.86
CA PRO A 39 -9.54 -1.72 1.50
C PRO A 39 -8.52 -1.76 0.36
N SER A 40 -8.71 -0.89 -0.63
CA SER A 40 -7.75 -0.57 -1.68
C SER A 40 -6.90 0.64 -1.26
N VAL A 41 -5.61 0.62 -1.61
CA VAL A 41 -4.68 1.71 -1.32
C VAL A 41 -4.05 2.19 -2.62
N PHE A 42 -4.07 3.50 -2.83
CA PHE A 42 -3.44 4.15 -3.97
C PHE A 42 -2.46 5.20 -3.49
N ILE A 43 -1.39 5.40 -4.26
CA ILE A 43 -0.54 6.57 -4.13
C ILE A 43 -0.50 7.23 -5.48
N ARG A 44 -0.93 8.49 -5.52
CA ARG A 44 -0.83 9.33 -6.71
C ARG A 44 0.28 10.33 -6.49
N LEU A 45 1.21 10.45 -7.43
CA LEU A 45 2.32 11.39 -7.35
C LEU A 45 1.86 12.83 -7.62
N THR A 46 0.79 12.98 -8.41
CA THR A 46 0.10 14.25 -8.66
C THR A 46 -1.36 14.12 -8.24
N GLY A 47 -1.66 14.44 -6.99
CA GLY A 47 -3.03 14.48 -6.47
C GLY A 47 -3.76 15.79 -6.78
N ASP A 48 -4.97 15.96 -6.23
CA ASP A 48 -5.87 17.09 -6.52
C ASP A 48 -5.31 18.48 -6.13
N ARG A 49 -4.21 18.51 -5.38
CA ARG A 49 -3.52 19.74 -4.92
C ARG A 49 -2.10 19.87 -5.46
N ASP A 50 -1.81 19.23 -6.60
CA ASP A 50 -0.48 19.17 -7.22
C ASP A 50 0.61 18.63 -6.28
N CYS A 51 0.21 17.78 -5.33
CA CYS A 51 1.10 17.12 -4.39
C CYS A 51 0.76 15.63 -4.29
N PRO A 52 1.73 14.77 -3.90
CA PRO A 52 1.45 13.37 -3.71
C PRO A 52 0.31 13.13 -2.70
N GLU A 53 -0.56 12.17 -2.98
CA GLU A 53 -1.66 11.79 -2.10
C GLU A 53 -1.74 10.27 -1.92
N VAL A 54 -2.15 9.86 -0.72
CA VAL A 54 -2.59 8.50 -0.44
C VAL A 54 -4.11 8.48 -0.45
N VAL A 55 -4.67 7.56 -1.22
CA VAL A 55 -6.11 7.29 -1.24
C VAL A 55 -6.34 5.92 -0.65
N VAL A 56 -7.25 5.84 0.32
CA VAL A 56 -7.75 4.56 0.86
C VAL A 56 -9.23 4.47 0.59
N GLU A 57 -9.63 3.44 -0.12
CA GLU A 57 -11.03 3.15 -0.47
C GLU A 57 -11.43 1.83 0.16
N ASP A 58 -12.38 1.86 1.08
CA ASP A 58 -12.95 0.66 1.71
C ASP A 58 -14.43 0.55 1.37
N GLU A 59 -14.70 0.20 0.11
CA GLU A 59 -16.07 -0.01 -0.38
C GLU A 59 -16.75 -1.23 0.25
N SER A 60 -15.94 -2.21 0.66
CA SER A 60 -16.44 -3.52 1.12
C SER A 60 -17.03 -3.49 2.53
N TYR A 61 -16.51 -2.64 3.43
CA TYR A 61 -16.92 -2.64 4.84
C TYR A 61 -17.48 -1.31 5.33
N SER A 62 -16.76 -0.21 5.12
CA SER A 62 -17.17 1.10 5.66
C SER A 62 -17.78 2.04 4.64
N MET A 63 -17.66 1.75 3.34
CA MET A 63 -18.00 2.65 2.22
C MET A 63 -17.31 4.02 2.31
N VAL A 64 -16.11 4.05 2.93
CA VAL A 64 -15.36 5.28 3.13
C VAL A 64 -14.23 5.39 2.11
N THR A 65 -14.09 6.59 1.55
CA THR A 65 -12.88 7.03 0.86
C THR A 65 -12.17 8.09 1.68
N VAL A 66 -10.88 7.88 1.96
CA VAL A 66 -10.02 8.88 2.60
C VAL A 66 -8.93 9.29 1.63
N ARG A 67 -8.75 10.60 1.45
CA ARG A 67 -7.65 11.20 0.68
C ARG A 67 -6.77 12.01 1.59
N VAL A 68 -5.48 11.67 1.64
CA VAL A 68 -4.50 12.33 2.51
C VAL A 68 -3.33 12.82 1.65
N PRO A 69 -3.15 14.14 1.52
CA PRO A 69 -1.91 14.68 0.96
C PRO A 69 -0.73 14.25 1.83
N ILE A 70 0.35 13.80 1.19
CA ILE A 70 1.56 13.39 1.87
C ILE A 70 2.77 14.08 1.28
N VAL A 71 3.75 14.34 2.13
CA VAL A 71 5.13 14.51 1.67
C VAL A 71 5.72 13.11 1.67
N LEU A 72 6.21 12.64 0.53
CA LEU A 72 7.00 11.41 0.44
C LEU A 72 8.44 11.74 0.85
N PRO A 73 8.93 11.27 2.02
CA PRO A 73 10.34 11.41 2.35
C PRO A 73 11.23 10.78 1.26
N GLY A 74 12.41 11.34 1.02
CA GLY A 74 13.32 10.82 -0.01
C GLY A 74 13.74 9.35 0.18
N ASP A 75 13.65 8.82 1.41
CA ASP A 75 13.95 7.42 1.72
C ASP A 75 12.70 6.52 1.83
N TRP A 76 11.50 7.05 1.51
CA TRP A 76 10.23 6.36 1.76
C TRP A 76 10.16 4.99 1.09
N ILE A 77 10.56 4.91 -0.18
CA ILE A 77 10.55 3.67 -0.96
C ILE A 77 11.57 2.69 -0.37
N ALA A 78 12.81 3.13 -0.10
CA ALA A 78 13.85 2.30 0.49
C ALA A 78 13.47 1.78 1.89
N SER A 79 12.81 2.62 2.70
CA SER A 79 12.27 2.27 4.02
C SER A 79 11.17 1.21 3.91
N HIS A 80 10.23 1.34 2.97
CA HIS A 80 9.19 0.34 2.74
C HIS A 80 9.76 -0.97 2.19
N ARG A 81 10.72 -0.92 1.26
CA ARG A 81 11.42 -2.12 0.75
C ARG A 81 12.14 -2.88 1.88
N ARG A 82 12.78 -2.17 2.82
CA ARG A 82 13.40 -2.81 4.02
C ARG A 82 12.36 -3.49 4.90
N ARG A 83 11.24 -2.83 5.20
CA ARG A 83 10.15 -3.40 6.01
C ARG A 83 9.49 -4.60 5.32
N LEU A 84 9.29 -4.52 4.01
CA LEU A 84 8.74 -5.63 3.22
C LEU A 84 9.67 -6.84 3.29
N ARG A 85 10.97 -6.67 3.06
CA ARG A 85 11.95 -7.76 3.20
C ARG A 85 11.93 -8.38 4.59
N ALA A 86 12.01 -7.57 5.65
CA ALA A 86 11.96 -8.07 7.02
C ALA A 86 10.68 -8.87 7.32
N LEU A 87 9.52 -8.41 6.81
CA LEU A 87 8.26 -9.12 6.96
C LEU A 87 8.27 -10.44 6.18
N THR A 88 8.67 -10.43 4.91
CA THR A 88 8.72 -11.62 4.06
C THR A 88 9.72 -12.66 4.59
N ASP A 89 10.88 -12.25 5.07
CA ASP A 89 11.90 -13.13 5.65
C ASP A 89 11.40 -13.79 6.95
N SER A 90 10.58 -13.08 7.72
CA SER A 90 9.95 -13.61 8.94
C SER A 90 8.73 -14.49 8.67
N TRP A 91 8.17 -14.44 7.47
CA TRP A 91 6.91 -15.10 7.12
C TRP A 91 7.14 -16.58 6.83
N LYS A 92 6.93 -17.44 7.83
CA LYS A 92 6.77 -18.88 7.60
C LYS A 92 5.34 -19.14 7.12
N PRO A 93 5.10 -19.63 5.88
CA PRO A 93 3.77 -20.08 5.52
C PRO A 93 3.32 -21.19 6.50
N PRO A 94 2.02 -21.32 6.80
CA PRO A 94 1.53 -22.41 7.64
C PRO A 94 2.00 -23.74 7.06
N GLN A 95 2.73 -24.53 7.85
CA GLN A 95 3.03 -25.92 7.49
C GLN A 95 1.75 -26.73 7.72
N TRP A 96 0.97 -26.92 6.66
CA TRP A 96 -0.03 -27.99 6.66
C TRP A 96 0.73 -29.29 6.43
N GLY A 97 0.85 -30.09 7.49
CA GLY A 97 1.24 -31.50 7.42
C GLY A 97 0.04 -32.38 7.18
#